data_AF-A0A843HG61-F1
#
_entry.id   AF-A0A843HG61-F1
#
_cell.length_a   1.000
_cell.length_b   1.000
_cell.length_c   1.000
_cell.angle_alpha   90.00
_cell.angle_beta   90.00
_cell.angle_gamma   90.00
#
_symmetry.space_group_name_H-M   'P 1'
#
loop_
_entity.id
_entity.type
_entity.pdbx_description
1 polymer ?
#
loop_
_entity_poly.entity_id
_entity_poly.type
_entity_poly.pdbx_seq_one_letter_code
_entity_poly.pdbx_strand_id
1 'polypeptide(L)' 'MDIKRDMYLNKIIPYMWDGQVKVITGIRRCGKSYLLRTIFRDYLLAQGVAVEQIP' A
#
# COMPACT_ATOMS: atom_id res chain seq x y z
N MET A 1 -9.46 13.09 9.26
CA MET A 1 -8.03 13.45 9.08
C MET A 1 -7.32 12.20 8.63
N ASP A 2 -6.93 12.12 7.36
CA ASP A 2 -6.14 10.98 6.87
C ASP A 2 -4.70 11.10 7.35
N ILE A 3 -4.19 10.02 7.93
CA ILE A 3 -2.80 9.95 8.36
C ILE A 3 -1.97 9.59 7.13
N LYS A 4 -1.31 10.60 6.55
CA LYS A 4 -0.37 10.39 5.45
C LYS A 4 0.75 9.45 5.86
N ARG A 5 1.08 8.47 5.01
CA ARG A 5 2.19 7.52 5.21
C ARG A 5 3.13 7.52 4.01
N ASP A 6 3.36 8.69 3.46
CA ASP A 6 4.09 8.90 2.20
C ASP A 6 5.47 8.23 2.23
N MET A 7 6.19 8.30 3.35
CA MET A 7 7.47 7.59 3.52
C MET A 7 7.33 6.07 3.33
N TYR A 8 6.31 5.43 3.90
CA TYR A 8 6.13 3.99 3.78
C TYR A 8 5.59 3.60 2.39
N LEU A 9 4.69 4.42 1.84
CA LEU A 9 4.17 4.23 0.48
C LEU A 9 5.30 4.31 -0.56
N ASN A 10 6.14 5.36 -0.48
CA ASN A 10 7.29 5.56 -1.35
C ASN A 10 8.37 4.48 -1.21
N LYS A 11 8.40 3.75 -0.09
CA LYS A 11 9.25 2.57 0.08
C LYS A 11 8.73 1.35 -0.65
N ILE A 12 7.42 1.23 -0.89
CA ILE A 12 6.80 0.04 -1.49
C ILE A 12 6.66 0.20 -3.01
N ILE A 13 6.32 1.41 -3.49
CA ILE A 13 6.10 1.73 -4.90
C ILE A 13 7.24 1.24 -5.82
N PRO A 14 8.54 1.48 -5.54
CA PRO A 14 9.63 1.08 -6.43
C PRO A 14 9.76 -0.43 -6.63
N TYR A 15 9.18 -1.21 -5.72
CA TYR A 15 9.22 -2.67 -5.76
C TYR A 15 7.92 -3.28 -6.26
N MET A 16 6.98 -2.48 -6.76
CA MET A 16 5.78 -3.01 -7.40
C MET A 16 6.13 -3.70 -8.72
N TRP A 17 5.39 -4.77 -9.04
CA TRP A 17 5.46 -5.46 -10.33
C TRP A 17 6.84 -6.07 -10.67
N ASP A 18 7.72 -6.27 -9.70
CA ASP A 18 9.03 -6.90 -9.89
C ASP A 18 9.00 -8.44 -9.79
N GLY A 19 7.80 -9.02 -9.68
CA GLY A 19 7.57 -10.47 -9.58
C GLY A 19 7.91 -11.09 -8.22
N GLN A 20 8.35 -10.30 -7.24
CA GLN A 20 8.76 -10.82 -5.93
C GLN A 20 7.69 -10.56 -4.85
N VAL A 21 7.53 -11.52 -3.94
CA VAL A 21 6.66 -11.36 -2.76
C VAL A 21 7.25 -10.33 -1.80
N LYS A 22 6.42 -9.39 -1.31
CA LYS A 22 6.81 -8.35 -0.35
C LYS A 22 6.18 -8.62 1.01
N VAL A 23 6.98 -8.52 2.07
CA VAL A 23 6.52 -8.73 3.46
C VAL A 23 6.62 -7.41 4.23
N ILE A 24 5.49 -6.96 4.79
CA ILE A 24 5.44 -5.78 5.67
C ILE A 24 5.37 -6.22 7.12
N THR A 25 6.42 -5.97 7.88
CA THR A 25 6.51 -6.31 9.31
C THR A 25 6.34 -5.08 10.20
N GLY A 26 6.18 -5.31 11.50
CA GLY A 26 6.08 -4.25 12.51
C GLY A 26 5.16 -4.62 13.68
N ILE A 27 5.23 -3.83 14.75
CA ILE A 27 4.51 -4.09 16.02
C ILE A 27 2.99 -4.12 15.81
N ARG A 28 2.27 -4.86 16.67
CA ARG A 28 0.80 -4.88 16.68
C ARG A 28 0.23 -3.45 16.81
N ARG A 29 -0.86 -3.14 16.10
CA ARG A 29 -1.52 -1.82 16.06
C ARG A 29 -0.72 -0.65 15.44
N CYS A 30 0.40 -0.90 14.76
CA CYS A 30 1.13 0.18 14.05
C CYS A 30 0.52 0.59 12.69
N GLY A 31 -0.67 0.09 12.31
CA GLY A 31 -1.39 0.51 11.11
C GLY A 31 -0.94 -0.13 9.78
N LYS A 32 -0.31 -1.32 9.80
CA LYS A 32 0.05 -2.06 8.56
C LYS A 32 -1.16 -2.33 7.65
N SER A 33 -2.29 -2.76 8.23
CA SER A 33 -3.50 -3.01 7.46
C SER A 33 -4.07 -1.74 6.83
N TYR A 34 -3.95 -0.59 7.50
CA TYR A 34 -4.38 0.71 6.95
C TYR A 34 -3.48 1.16 5.80
N LEU A 35 -2.16 0.95 5.93
CA LEU A 35 -1.20 1.22 4.85
C LEU A 35 -1.56 0.45 3.57
N LEU A 36 -1.90 -0.83 3.67
CA LEU A 36 -2.21 -1.66 2.49
C LEU A 36 -3.64 -1.48 1.97
N ARG A 37 -4.65 -1.54 2.86
CA ARG A 37 -6.07 -1.62 2.45
C ARG A 37 -6.71 -0.25 2.17
N THR A 38 -6.06 0.83 2.61
CA THR A 38 -6.54 2.18 2.40
C THR A 38 -5.53 2.93 1.54
N ILE A 39 -4.37 3.28 2.08
CA ILE A 39 -3.41 4.17 1.40
C ILE A 39 -2.91 3.58 0.09
N PHE A 40 -2.45 2.32 0.09
CA PHE A 40 -1.94 1.68 -1.12
C PHE A 40 -3.05 1.37 -2.13
N ARG A 41 -4.24 0.98 -1.65
CA ARG A 41 -5.43 0.82 -2.49
C ARG A 41 -5.81 2.12 -3.20
N ASP A 42 -5.86 3.23 -2.47
CA ASP A 42 -6.18 4.55 -3.02
C ASP A 42 -5.12 5.01 -4.03
N TYR A 43 -3.84 4.70 -3.76
CA TYR A 43 -2.77 4.92 -4.73
C TYR A 43 -2.99 4.14 -6.03
N LEU A 44 -3.34 2.85 -5.97
CA LEU A 44 -3.62 2.04 -7.16
C LEU A 44 -4.83 2.55 -7.94
N LEU A 45 -5.91 2.93 -7.25
CA LEU A 45 -7.09 3.54 -7.87
C LEU A 45 -6.74 4.86 -8.59
N ALA A 46 -5.91 5.69 -7.96
CA ALA A 46 -5.44 6.95 -8.56
C ALA A 46 -4.54 6.73 -9.80
N GLN A 47 -3.92 5.55 -9.93
CA GLN A 47 -3.16 5.13 -11.12
C GLN A 47 -4.05 4.48 -12.20
N GLY A 48 -5.37 4.40 -11.99
CA GLY A 48 -6.32 3.84 -12.95
C GLY A 48 -6.48 2.32 -12.91
N VAL A 49 -6.00 1.65 -11.85
CA VAL A 49 -6.25 0.22 -11.64
C VAL A 49 -7.74 0.01 -11.35
N ALA A 50 -8.37 -0.92 -12.06
CA ALA A 50 -9.79 -1.21 -11.89
C ALA A 50 -10.04 -1.84 -10.50
N VAL A 51 -11.17 -1.49 -9.87
CA VAL A 51 -11.49 -1.93 -8.49
C VAL A 51 -11.54 -3.45 -8.41
N GLU A 52 -11.98 -4.12 -9.47
CA GLU A 52 -12.11 -5.56 -9.59
C GLU A 52 -10.76 -6.29 -9.58
N GLN A 53 -9.67 -5.58 -9.89
CA GLN A 53 -8.31 -6.11 -9.86
C GLN A 53 -7.63 -5.93 -8.49
N ILE A 54 -8.25 -5.20 -7.56
CA ILE A 54 -7.71 -4.94 -6.23
C ILE A 54 -8.43 -5.84 -5.21
N PRO A 55 -7.70 -6.73 -4.49
CA PRO A 55 -8.28 -7.67 -3.53
C PRO A 55 -8.79 -7.02 -2.23
#